data_AF-A0A0P9CS64-F1
#
_entry.id   AF-A0A0P9CS64-F1
#
_cell.length_a   1.000
_cell.length_b   1.000
_cell.length_c   1.000
_cell.angle_alpha   90.00
_cell.angle_beta   90.00
_cell.angle_gamma   90.00
#
_symmetry.space_group_name_H-M   'P 1'
#
loop_
_entity.id
_entity.type
_entity.pdbx_description
1 polymer ?
#
loop_
_entity_poly.entity_id
_entity_poly.type
_entity_poly.pdbx_seq_one_letter_code
_entity_poly.pdbx_strand_id
1 'polypeptide(L)'
;MNLPTPLHVAVGSLNPIKVNAVRSALERASIPAEVHAISVPSGVPAMPLGYDEMARGARQRALAACAALGAHWGVGLEGGVEF
;
A
#
# COMPACT_ATOMS: atom_id res chain seq x y z
N MET A 1 3.61 -12.39 17.98
CA MET A 1 2.29 -12.56 17.35
C MET A 1 2.45 -13.58 16.24
N ASN A 2 1.70 -14.68 16.26
CA ASN A 2 1.58 -15.54 15.08
C ASN A 2 0.68 -14.83 14.08
N LEU A 3 1.20 -14.50 12.90
CA LEU A 3 0.39 -14.02 11.80
C LEU A 3 -0.25 -15.23 11.10
N PRO A 4 -1.48 -15.10 10.60
CA PRO A 4 -2.12 -16.15 9.81
C PRO A 4 -1.37 -16.36 8.49
N THR A 5 -1.41 -17.59 7.99
CA THR A 5 -0.79 -17.99 6.73
C THR A 5 -1.85 -18.52 5.77
N PRO A 6 -2.04 -17.91 4.57
CA PRO A 6 -1.29 -16.77 4.07
C PRO A 6 -1.73 -15.44 4.70
N LEU A 7 -0.78 -14.51 4.81
CA LEU A 7 -1.06 -13.15 5.24
C LEU A 7 -1.80 -12.39 4.12
N HIS A 8 -3.05 -12.00 4.35
CA HIS A 8 -3.74 -11.10 3.42
C HIS A 8 -3.22 -9.66 3.52
N VAL A 9 -2.71 -9.13 2.41
CA VAL A 9 -2.14 -7.77 2.29
C VAL A 9 -2.93 -6.98 1.25
N ALA A 10 -3.46 -5.82 1.63
CA ALA A 10 -4.18 -4.91 0.75
C ALA A 10 -3.27 -3.79 0.23
N VAL A 11 -3.24 -3.56 -1.09
CA VAL A 11 -2.52 -2.44 -1.72
C VAL A 11 -3.51 -1.40 -2.20
N GLY A 12 -3.39 -0.17 -1.70
CA GLY A 12 -4.29 0.95 -2.04
C GLY A 12 -4.05 1.58 -3.41
N SER A 13 -3.81 0.77 -4.43
CA SER A 13 -3.58 1.18 -5.82
C SER A 13 -3.82 0.02 -6.79
N LEU A 14 -4.40 0.31 -7.96
CA LEU A 14 -4.49 -0.65 -9.08
C LEU A 14 -3.30 -0.59 -10.05
N ASN A 15 -2.36 0.36 -9.86
CA ASN A 15 -1.16 0.44 -10.70
C ASN A 15 -0.32 -0.86 -10.54
N PRO A 16 -0.10 -1.64 -11.62
CA PRO A 16 0.59 -2.92 -11.54
C PRO A 16 2.04 -2.81 -11.06
N ILE A 17 2.71 -1.69 -11.33
CA ILE A 17 4.08 -1.44 -10.85
C ILE A 17 4.10 -1.37 -9.32
N LYS A 18 3.16 -0.61 -8.73
CA LYS A 18 3.03 -0.48 -7.27
C LYS A 18 2.66 -1.82 -6.62
N VAL A 19 1.72 -2.57 -7.22
CA VAL A 19 1.31 -3.88 -6.69
C VAL A 19 2.44 -4.90 -6.76
N ASN A 20 3.16 -4.97 -7.88
CA ASN A 20 4.28 -5.91 -8.05
C ASN A 20 5.47 -5.56 -7.15
N ALA A 21 5.72 -4.27 -6.89
CA ALA A 21 6.72 -3.84 -5.91
C ALA A 21 6.43 -4.41 -4.52
N VAL A 22 5.16 -4.38 -4.08
CA VAL A 22 4.74 -4.95 -2.79
C VAL A 22 4.90 -6.47 -2.78
N ARG A 23 4.44 -7.17 -3.81
CA ARG A 23 4.61 -8.63 -3.94
C ARG A 23 6.09 -9.02 -3.82
N SER A 24 6.94 -8.33 -4.57
CA SER A 24 8.38 -8.60 -4.61
C SER A 24 9.09 -8.26 -3.29
N ALA A 25 8.63 -7.24 -2.56
CA ALA A 25 9.14 -6.94 -1.23
C ALA A 25 8.77 -8.02 -0.19
N LEU A 26 7.53 -8.52 -0.22
CA LEU A 26 7.07 -9.60 0.66
C LEU A 26 7.80 -10.92 0.37
N GLU A 27 8.01 -11.24 -0.91
CA GLU A 27 8.78 -12.40 -1.34
C GLU A 27 10.24 -12.32 -0.86
N ARG A 28 10.91 -11.17 -1.05
CA ARG A 28 12.28 -10.93 -0.56
C ARG A 28 12.38 -11.01 0.96
N ALA A 29 11.33 -10.64 1.67
CA ALA A 29 11.23 -10.77 3.13
C ALA A 29 10.83 -12.18 3.59
N SER A 30 10.61 -13.12 2.66
CA SER A 30 10.10 -14.47 2.93
C SER A 30 8.80 -14.47 3.75
N ILE A 31 7.90 -13.52 3.48
CA ILE A 31 6.57 -13.41 4.10
C ILE A 31 5.53 -14.03 3.14
N PRO A 32 4.97 -15.21 3.43
CA PRO A 32 3.92 -15.81 2.60
C PRO A 32 2.65 -14.97 2.70
N ALA A 33 2.27 -14.34 1.60
CA ALA A 33 1.17 -13.39 1.57
C ALA A 33 0.34 -13.46 0.29
N GLU A 34 -0.96 -13.25 0.43
CA GLU A 34 -1.86 -12.98 -0.68
C GLU A 34 -2.05 -11.46 -0.82
N VAL A 35 -1.58 -10.91 -1.94
CA VAL A 35 -1.70 -9.48 -2.22
C VAL A 35 -2.97 -9.20 -3.02
N HIS A 36 -3.82 -8.34 -2.47
CA HIS A 36 -5.07 -7.86 -3.04
C HIS A 36 -4.93 -6.37 -3.36
N ALA A 37 -5.39 -5.93 -4.53
CA ALA A 37 -5.27 -4.54 -4.97
C ALA A 37 -6.66 -3.88 -5.05
N ILE A 38 -6.77 -2.64 -4.58
CA ILE A 38 -8.02 -1.87 -4.62
C ILE A 38 -7.74 -0.40 -4.95
N SER A 39 -8.65 0.22 -5.70
CA SER A 39 -8.60 1.66 -5.93
C SER A 39 -9.18 2.40 -4.72
N VAL A 40 -8.38 3.25 -4.09
CA VAL A 40 -8.80 4.14 -3.00
C VAL A 40 -8.26 5.55 -3.23
N PRO A 41 -8.95 6.61 -2.75
CA PRO A 41 -8.42 7.97 -2.81
C PRO A 41 -7.16 8.11 -1.93
N SER A 42 -6.18 8.90 -2.39
CA SER A 42 -5.01 9.25 -1.56
C SER A 42 -5.28 10.37 -0.57
N GLY A 43 -6.31 11.20 -0.77
CA GLY A 43 -6.58 12.39 0.04
C GLY A 43 -5.54 13.51 -0.11
N VAL A 44 -4.67 13.40 -1.11
CA VAL A 44 -3.68 14.41 -1.52
C VAL A 44 -3.84 14.71 -3.01
N PRO A 45 -3.31 15.84 -3.51
CA PRO A 45 -3.30 16.12 -4.95
C PRO A 45 -2.66 15.00 -5.77
N ALA A 46 -2.96 14.96 -7.07
CA ALA A 46 -2.40 13.95 -7.97
C ALA A 46 -0.87 14.01 -8.08
N MET A 47 -0.28 15.18 -7.81
CA MET A 47 1.17 15.40 -7.68
C MET A 47 1.46 15.96 -6.28
N PRO A 48 1.75 15.10 -5.30
CA PRO A 48 2.15 15.51 -3.96
C PRO A 48 3.44 16.33 -3.99
N LEU A 49 3.48 17.40 -3.20
CA LEU A 49 4.65 18.28 -3.02
C LEU A 49 5.22 18.10 -1.61
N GLY A 50 6.49 17.73 -1.54
CA GLY A 50 7.21 17.50 -0.28
C GLY A 50 6.89 16.16 0.38
N TYR A 51 7.75 15.79 1.33
CA TYR A 51 7.64 14.54 2.07
C TYR A 51 6.29 14.37 2.79
N ASP A 52 5.78 15.43 3.41
CA ASP A 52 4.57 15.36 4.23
C ASP A 52 3.32 14.95 3.43
N GLU A 53 3.16 15.47 2.21
CA GLU A 53 2.05 15.06 1.35
C GLU A 53 2.22 13.63 0.84
N MET A 54 3.43 13.24 0.46
CA MET A 54 3.72 11.87 0.03
C MET A 54 3.43 10.87 1.15
N ALA A 55 3.91 11.14 2.37
CA ALA A 55 3.70 10.29 3.54
C ALA A 55 2.22 10.21 3.93
N ARG A 56 1.50 11.35 3.91
CA ARG A 56 0.06 11.40 4.18
C ARG A 56 -0.73 10.60 3.15
N GLY A 57 -0.44 10.78 1.87
CA GLY A 57 -1.10 10.06 0.77
C GLY A 57 -0.87 8.55 0.85
N ALA A 58 0.37 8.12 1.08
CA ALA A 58 0.72 6.72 1.27
C ALA A 58 -0.01 6.11 2.48
N ARG A 59 0.01 6.78 3.64
CA ARG A 59 -0.67 6.32 4.86
C ARG A 59 -2.18 6.20 4.66
N GLN A 60 -2.81 7.18 4.01
CA GLN A 60 -4.25 7.15 3.75
C GLN A 60 -4.64 5.99 2.83
N ARG A 61 -3.87 5.75 1.75
CA ARG A 61 -4.08 4.58 0.87
C ARG A 61 -3.95 3.26 1.63
N ALA A 62 -2.93 3.13 2.46
CA ALA A 62 -2.70 1.92 3.25
C ALA A 62 -3.89 1.62 4.18
N LEU A 63 -4.30 2.61 4.97
CA LEU A 63 -5.40 2.46 5.93
C LEU A 63 -6.73 2.18 5.25
N ALA A 64 -7.06 2.93 4.19
CA ALA A 64 -8.31 2.76 3.45
C ALA A 64 -8.39 1.37 2.79
N ALA A 65 -7.30 0.89 2.18
CA ALA A 65 -7.26 -0.43 1.56
C ALA A 65 -7.37 -1.55 2.59
N CYS A 66 -6.66 -1.43 3.72
CA CYS A 66 -6.72 -2.40 4.81
C CYS A 66 -8.15 -2.53 5.35
N ALA A 67 -8.81 -1.41 5.63
CA ALA A 67 -10.17 -1.38 6.14
C ALA A 67 -11.19 -1.91 5.12
N ALA A 68 -11.08 -1.51 3.85
CA ALA A 68 -12.02 -1.91 2.80
C ALA A 68 -12.00 -3.41 2.51
N LEU A 69 -10.85 -4.07 2.65
CA LEU A 69 -10.69 -5.49 2.36
C LEU A 69 -10.64 -6.38 3.61
N GLY A 70 -10.67 -5.80 4.81
CA GLY A 70 -10.47 -6.55 6.05
C GLY A 70 -9.12 -7.28 6.09
N ALA A 71 -8.10 -6.72 5.43
CA ALA A 71 -6.78 -7.33 5.33
C ALA A 71 -6.01 -7.21 6.64
N HIS A 72 -4.99 -8.05 6.84
CA HIS A 72 -4.13 -7.97 8.02
C HIS A 72 -3.24 -6.74 7.95
N TRP A 73 -2.65 -6.48 6.77
CA TRP A 73 -1.83 -5.31 6.49
C TRP A 73 -2.38 -4.52 5.30
N GLY A 74 -2.23 -3.20 5.38
CA GLY A 74 -2.43 -2.28 4.26
C GLY A 74 -1.11 -1.67 3.82
N VAL A 75 -0.91 -1.53 2.51
CA VAL A 75 0.26 -0.88 1.92
C VAL A 75 -0.18 0.22 0.96
N GLY A 76 0.38 1.41 1.16
CA GLY A 76 0.22 2.54 0.27
C GLY A 76 1.58 2.99 -0.23
N LEU A 77 1.67 3.30 -1.51
CA LEU A 77 2.86 3.86 -2.15
C LEU A 77 2.46 5.13 -2.86
N GLU A 78 3.16 6.22 -2.57
CA GLU A 78 2.94 7.51 -3.22
C GLU A 78 4.27 8.08 -3.69
N GLY A 79 4.28 8.57 -4.92
CA GLY A 79 5.40 9.33 -5.48
C GLY A 79 5.01 10.80 -5.51
N GLY A 80 6.01 11.66 -5.50
CA GLY A 80 5.86 13.10 -5.54
C GLY A 80 7.20 13.76 -5.83
N VAL A 81 7.26 15.07 -5.66
CA VAL A 81 8.48 15.86 -5.84
C VAL A 81 8.83 16.56 -4.53
N GLU A 82 10.11 16.74 -4.28
CA GLU A 82 10.66 17.44 -3.12
C GLU A 82 11.69 18.46 -3.63
N PHE A 83 11.67 19.67 -3.08
CA PHE A 83 12.50 20.80 -3.48
C PHE A 83 13.12 21.46 -2.25
#